data_AF-A0A528CMJ1-F1
#
_entry.id   AF-A0A528CMJ1-F1
#
_cell.length_a   1.000
_cell.length_b   1.000
_cell.length_c   1.000
_cell.angle_alpha   90.00
_cell.angle_beta   90.00
_cell.angle_gamma   90.00
#
_symmetry.space_group_name_H-M   'P 1'
#
loop_
_entity.id
_entity.type
_entity.pdbx_description
1 polymer ?
#
loop_
_entity_poly.entity_id
_entity_poly.type
_entity_poly.pdbx_seq_one_letter_code
_entity_poly.pdbx_strand_id
1 'polypeptide(L)'
;ALPRSIASKGAFENAMTLDIAMGGSTNTVLHILAAAHEGQIDFDQDDIDALSRKVPVLCKVAPAKADVHMEDVHRAGGIMAILGQLDNAG
;
A
#
# COMPACT_ATOMS: atom_id res chain seq x y z
N ALA A 1 -11.35 -17.51 -7.96
CA ALA A 1 -10.42 -16.76 -8.83
C ALA A 1 -9.02 -17.34 -8.67
N LEU A 2 -8.19 -17.33 -9.72
CA LEU A 2 -6.79 -17.76 -9.62
C LEU A 2 -5.94 -16.59 -9.09
N PRO A 3 -4.80 -16.83 -8.40
CA PRO A 3 -3.99 -15.73 -7.87
C PRO A 3 -3.61 -14.67 -8.92
N ARG A 4 -3.19 -15.11 -10.11
CA ARG A 4 -2.83 -14.22 -11.23
C ARG A 4 -4.02 -13.47 -11.84
N SER A 5 -5.26 -13.90 -11.59
CA SER A 5 -6.43 -13.13 -12.01
C SER A 5 -6.78 -12.00 -11.05
N ILE A 6 -6.08 -11.88 -9.91
CA ILE A 6 -6.25 -10.80 -8.93
C ILE A 6 -4.98 -9.94 -8.88
N ALA A 7 -3.80 -10.57 -8.82
CA ALA A 7 -2.50 -9.91 -8.71
C ALA A 7 -2.03 -9.35 -10.07
N SER A 8 -2.76 -8.37 -10.61
CA SER A 8 -2.39 -7.59 -11.80
C SER A 8 -1.46 -6.43 -11.44
N LYS A 9 -0.87 -5.75 -12.45
CA LYS A 9 -0.07 -4.53 -12.22
C LYS A 9 -0.84 -3.49 -11.37
N GLY A 10 -2.10 -3.24 -11.72
CA GLY A 10 -2.95 -2.32 -10.94
C GLY A 10 -3.20 -2.77 -9.50
N ALA A 11 -3.22 -4.08 -9.21
CA ALA A 11 -3.31 -4.56 -7.83
C ALA A 11 -2.03 -4.28 -7.03
N PHE A 12 -0.86 -4.38 -7.66
CA PHE A 12 0.42 -4.01 -7.04
C PHE A 12 0.55 -2.50 -6.83
N GLU A 13 0.12 -1.69 -7.81
CA GLU A 13 0.04 -0.23 -7.67
C GLU A 13 -0.88 0.17 -6.51
N ASN A 14 -2.05 -0.45 -6.40
CA ASN A 14 -2.98 -0.23 -5.28
C ASN A 14 -2.39 -0.65 -3.93
N ALA A 15 -1.73 -1.81 -3.88
CA ALA A 15 -1.08 -2.29 -2.66
C ALA A 15 0.03 -1.34 -2.18
N MET A 16 0.88 -0.86 -3.11
CA MET A 16 1.94 0.09 -2.79
C MET A 16 1.38 1.47 -2.41
N THR A 17 0.32 1.93 -3.07
CA THR A 17 -0.38 3.18 -2.73
C THR A 17 -0.89 3.12 -1.29
N LEU A 18 -1.52 2.02 -0.89
CA LEU A 18 -1.99 1.84 0.48
C LEU A 18 -0.83 1.84 1.49
N ASP A 19 0.26 1.12 1.21
CA ASP A 19 1.42 1.06 2.10
C ASP A 19 2.08 2.45 2.27
N ILE A 20 2.23 3.23 1.19
CA ILE A 20 2.69 4.63 1.25
C ILE A 20 1.73 5.48 2.10
N ALA A 21 0.42 5.37 1.86
CA ALA A 21 -0.57 6.15 2.58
C ALA A 21 -0.59 5.87 4.09
N MET A 22 -0.12 4.69 4.50
CA MET A 22 0.00 4.28 5.90
C MET A 22 1.39 4.50 6.51
N GLY A 23 2.37 4.95 5.72
CA GLY A 23 3.77 5.03 6.15
C GLY A 23 4.31 3.65 6.52
N GLY A 24 4.05 2.66 5.66
CA GLY A 24 4.39 1.25 5.87
C GLY A 24 5.88 0.96 5.99
N SER A 25 6.19 -0.31 6.22
CA SER A 25 7.57 -0.76 6.42
C SER A 25 8.36 -0.67 5.12
N THR A 26 9.61 -0.21 5.17
CA THR A 26 10.50 -0.27 4.00
C THR A 26 10.73 -1.70 3.51
N ASN A 27 10.53 -2.72 4.36
CA ASN A 27 10.56 -4.12 3.93
C ASN A 27 9.40 -4.50 2.99
N THR A 28 8.28 -3.77 3.01
CA THR A 28 7.17 -4.01 2.08
C THR A 28 7.64 -3.87 0.63
N VAL A 29 8.57 -2.95 0.34
CA VAL A 29 9.17 -2.79 -1.00
C VAL A 29 9.79 -4.11 -1.48
N LEU A 30 10.57 -4.77 -0.62
CA LEU A 30 11.21 -6.05 -0.97
C LEU A 30 10.17 -7.14 -1.25
N HIS A 31 9.14 -7.24 -0.40
CA HIS A 31 8.11 -8.27 -0.54
C HIS A 31 7.21 -8.04 -1.76
N ILE A 32 6.85 -6.79 -2.04
CA ILE A 32 6.04 -6.42 -3.21
C ILE A 32 6.78 -6.73 -4.51
N LEU A 33 8.06 -6.35 -4.61
CA LEU A 33 8.87 -6.63 -5.79
C LEU A 33 9.07 -8.14 -5.98
N ALA A 34 9.32 -8.89 -4.91
CA ALA A 34 9.44 -10.36 -4.97
C ALA A 34 8.13 -11.02 -5.45
N ALA A 35 6.98 -10.56 -4.95
CA ALA A 35 5.68 -11.09 -5.37
C ALA A 35 5.33 -10.71 -6.83
N ALA A 36 5.66 -9.50 -7.27
CA ALA A 36 5.49 -9.09 -8.66
C ALA A 36 6.36 -9.93 -9.60
N HIS A 37 7.61 -10.19 -9.22
CA HIS A 37 8.54 -11.04 -9.97
C HIS A 37 8.00 -12.47 -10.14
N GLU A 38 7.54 -13.11 -9.05
CA GLU A 38 6.94 -14.44 -9.09
C GLU A 38 5.66 -14.48 -9.96
N GLY A 39 4.86 -13.41 -9.92
CA GLY A 39 3.67 -13.25 -10.74
C GLY A 39 3.94 -12.96 -12.22
N GLN A 40 5.20 -12.71 -12.59
CA GLN A 40 5.63 -12.18 -13.89
C GLN A 40 4.90 -10.87 -14.24
N ILE A 41 4.78 -9.98 -13.27
CA ILE A 41 4.15 -8.67 -13.42
C ILE A 41 5.24 -7.62 -13.62
N ASP A 42 5.05 -6.76 -14.62
CA ASP A 42 5.91 -5.63 -14.92
C ASP A 42 5.70 -4.50 -13.89
N PHE A 43 6.26 -4.68 -12.70
CA PHE A 43 6.20 -3.72 -11.60
C PHE A 43 7.57 -3.64 -10.92
N ASP A 44 8.18 -2.46 -10.92
CA ASP A 44 9.55 -2.27 -10.47
C ASP A 44 9.72 -1.09 -9.48
N GLN A 45 10.97 -0.72 -9.21
CA GLN A 45 11.28 0.34 -8.26
C GLN A 45 10.95 1.74 -8.79
N ASP A 46 10.95 1.95 -10.10
CA ASP A 46 10.58 3.24 -10.71
C ASP A 46 9.07 3.48 -10.57
N ASP A 47 8.25 2.41 -10.69
CA ASP A 47 6.82 2.48 -10.37
C ASP A 47 6.59 2.93 -8.91
N ILE A 48 7.35 2.37 -7.96
CA ILE A 48 7.27 2.71 -6.54
C ILE A 48 7.68 4.18 -6.30
N ASP A 49 8.78 4.65 -6.88
CA ASP A 49 9.21 6.05 -6.76
C ASP A 49 8.16 7.02 -7.33
N ALA A 50 7.59 6.70 -8.50
CA ALA A 50 6.54 7.49 -9.11
C ALA A 50 5.28 7.58 -8.24
N LEU A 51 4.87 6.49 -7.58
CA LEU A 51 3.76 6.48 -6.63
C LEU A 51 4.09 7.30 -5.38
N SER A 52 5.30 7.17 -4.83
CA SER A 52 5.71 7.87 -3.60
C SER A 52 5.64 9.40 -3.72
N ARG A 53 5.78 9.93 -4.93
CA ARG A 53 5.70 11.38 -5.21
C ARG A 53 4.25 11.90 -5.28
N LYS A 54 3.28 11.02 -5.48
CA LYS A 54 1.87 11.37 -5.67
C LYS A 54 1.01 11.05 -4.47
N VAL A 55 1.31 9.95 -3.78
CA VAL A 55 0.47 9.42 -2.70
C VAL A 55 0.82 10.11 -1.37
N PRO A 56 -0.12 10.82 -0.73
CA PRO A 56 0.11 11.43 0.56
C PRO A 56 0.10 10.38 1.68
N VAL A 57 0.86 10.62 2.75
CA VAL A 57 0.76 9.83 3.98
C VAL A 57 -0.50 10.29 4.74
N LEU A 58 -1.55 9.46 4.72
CA LEU A 58 -2.85 9.73 5.33
C LEU A 58 -2.94 9.28 6.79
N CYS A 59 -2.20 8.23 7.16
CA CYS A 59 -2.22 7.66 8.50
C CYS A 59 -0.80 7.36 8.98
N LYS A 60 -0.55 7.53 10.28
CA LYS A 60 0.67 7.07 10.95
C LYS A 60 0.28 6.20 12.14
N VAL A 61 0.91 5.04 12.22
CA VAL A 61 0.71 4.03 13.26
C VAL A 61 2.07 3.71 13.90
N ALA A 62 2.09 3.06 15.06
CA ALA A 62 3.31 2.57 15.66
C ALA A 62 4.09 1.71 14.64
N PRO A 63 5.39 1.95 14.44
CA PRO A 63 6.30 2.73 15.30
C PRO A 63 6.36 4.24 15.02
N ALA A 64 5.83 4.74 13.90
CA ALA A 64 5.94 6.15 13.50
C ALA A 64 5.15 7.10 14.43
N LYS A 65 4.09 6.59 15.06
CA LYS A 65 3.32 7.27 16.10
C LYS A 65 3.04 6.29 17.24
N ALA A 66 3.80 6.43 18.34
CA ALA A 66 3.89 5.41 19.40
C ALA A 66 2.58 5.15 20.15
N ASP A 67 1.64 6.10 20.15
CA ASP A 67 0.36 6.03 20.85
C ASP A 67 -0.82 5.60 19.94
N VAL A 68 -0.56 5.32 18.66
CA VAL A 68 -1.59 4.87 17.70
C VAL A 68 -1.25 3.48 17.19
N HIS A 69 -2.11 2.51 17.49
CA HIS A 69 -1.90 1.11 17.14
C HIS A 69 -2.90 0.66 16.06
N MET A 70 -2.75 -0.57 15.54
CA MET A 70 -3.60 -1.07 14.45
C MET A 70 -5.07 -1.19 14.84
N GLU A 71 -5.36 -1.43 16.12
CA GLU A 71 -6.72 -1.41 16.66
C GLU A 71 -7.35 -0.02 16.61
N ASP A 72 -6.56 1.05 16.73
CA ASP A 72 -7.05 2.43 16.63
C ASP A 72 -7.36 2.78 15.18
N VAL A 73 -6.52 2.32 14.24
CA VAL A 73 -6.82 2.39 12.81
C VAL A 73 -8.12 1.67 12.50
N HIS A 74 -8.31 0.46 13.04
CA HIS A 74 -9.54 -0.30 12.85
C HIS A 74 -10.77 0.44 13.40
N ARG A 75 -10.69 1.00 14.61
CA ARG A 75 -11.78 1.81 15.22
C ARG A 75 -12.09 3.07 14.42
N ALA A 76 -11.10 3.66 13.74
CA ALA A 76 -11.28 4.81 12.87
C ALA A 76 -11.88 4.47 11.48
N GLY A 77 -12.22 3.20 11.22
CA GLY A 77 -12.79 2.72 9.95
C GLY A 77 -11.89 1.77 9.16
N GLY A 78 -10.66 1.54 9.64
CA GLY A 78 -9.74 0.54 9.13
C GLY A 78 -9.23 0.82 7.72
N ILE A 79 -8.69 -0.23 7.09
CA ILE A 79 -8.10 -0.16 5.74
C ILE A 79 -9.11 0.35 4.70
N MET A 80 -10.38 -0.06 4.82
CA MET A 80 -11.41 0.36 3.86
C MET A 80 -11.68 1.87 3.90
N ALA A 81 -11.58 2.51 5.07
CA ALA A 81 -11.69 3.96 5.16
C ALA A 81 -10.52 4.66 4.46
N ILE A 82 -9.30 4.15 4.62
CA ILE A 82 -8.10 4.68 3.95
C ILE A 82 -8.23 4.52 2.43
N LEU A 83 -8.61 3.33 1.95
CA LEU A 83 -8.85 3.09 0.53
C LEU A 83 -9.95 4.00 -0.02
N GLY A 84 -11.03 4.25 0.73
CA GLY A 84 -12.06 5.19 0.32
C GLY A 84 -11.56 6.64 0.22
N GLN A 85 -10.63 7.07 1.08
CA GLN A 85 -10.01 8.40 0.94
C GLN A 85 -9.10 8.49 -0.28
N LEU A 86 -8.35 7.44 -0.57
CA LEU A 86 -7.51 7.37 -1.78
C LEU A 86 -8.38 7.39 -3.05
N ASP A 87 -9.43 6.58 -3.11
CA ASP A 87 -10.36 6.54 -4.25
C ASP A 87 -11.03 7.90 -4.50
N ASN A 88 -11.41 8.63 -3.43
CA ASN A 88 -11.95 9.99 -3.55
C ASN A 88 -10.93 11.01 -4.09
N ALA A 89 -9.64 10.77 -3.92
CA ALA A 89 -8.58 11.67 -4.38
C ALA A 89 -8.20 11.46 -5.86
N GLY A 90 -8.59 10.32 -6.44
CA GLY A 90 -8.18 9.89 -7.78
C GLY A 90 -6.74 9.40 -7.85
#